data_AF-A0AAD5MXP0-F1
#
_entry.id   AF-A0AAD5MXP0-F1
#
_cell.length_a   1.000
_cell.length_b   1.000
_cell.length_c   1.000
_cell.angle_alpha   90.00
_cell.angle_beta   90.00
_cell.angle_gamma   90.00
#
_symmetry.space_group_name_H-M   'P 1'
#
loop_
_entity.id
_entity.type
_entity.pdbx_description
1 polymer ?
#
loop_
_entity_poly.entity_id
_entity_poly.type
_entity_poly.pdbx_seq_one_letter_code
_entity_poly.pdbx_strand_id
1 'polypeptide(L)'
;MRQELEQVLYYLQKRSTHRNKPARSSSSISSNDTVSSNASVRADIDQVDSYIELFSEDTNEKNRGALCILELTKTTANLEVLIENETLIGAQARVFREDWKKNFDLAATIIRIFVQFPYYSQFHAALSHHKIGALCMNAMEYELKRGDLWAAEVKTVDEKAARECRPLAIRKRQTLLAGCISLLINLAHDINTELKMVRRDIVPML
;
A
#
# COMPACT_ATOMS: atom_id res chain seq x y z
N MET A 1 -30.89 12.30 33.13
CA MET A 1 -31.37 10.91 33.03
C MET A 1 -32.63 10.71 32.15
N ARG A 2 -33.83 11.26 32.42
CA ARG A 2 -34.99 11.03 31.52
C ARG A 2 -34.88 11.76 30.16
N GLN A 3 -34.40 12.99 30.14
CA GLN A 3 -34.27 13.79 28.90
C GLN A 3 -33.18 13.27 27.93
N GLU A 4 -32.11 12.68 28.47
CA GLU A 4 -31.03 12.10 27.66
C GLU A 4 -31.51 10.81 26.95
N LEU A 5 -32.33 10.01 27.63
CA LEU A 5 -32.95 8.82 27.04
C LEU A 5 -33.92 9.19 25.91
N GLU A 6 -34.70 10.27 26.06
CA GLU A 6 -35.60 10.77 25.02
C GLU A 6 -34.84 11.30 23.80
N GLN A 7 -33.71 12.01 24.00
CA GLN A 7 -32.84 12.41 22.90
C GLN A 7 -32.24 11.21 22.19
N VAL A 8 -31.72 10.21 22.92
CA VAL A 8 -31.14 9.00 22.32
C VAL A 8 -32.18 8.22 21.51
N LEU A 9 -33.40 8.05 22.04
CA LEU A 9 -34.50 7.41 21.31
C LEU A 9 -34.91 8.19 20.07
N TYR A 10 -35.01 9.51 20.15
CA TYR A 10 -35.28 10.37 19.00
C TYR A 10 -34.22 10.20 17.89
N TYR A 11 -32.93 10.18 18.27
CA TYR A 11 -31.84 10.00 17.32
C TYR A 11 -31.80 8.60 16.69
N LEU A 12 -32.13 7.55 17.45
CA LEU A 12 -32.21 6.18 16.93
C LEU A 12 -33.40 6.02 15.98
N GLN A 13 -34.56 6.59 16.30
CA GLN A 13 -35.75 6.55 15.45
C GLN A 13 -35.54 7.31 14.14
N LYS A 14 -34.88 8.49 14.20
CA LYS A 14 -34.53 9.29 13.01
C LYS A 14 -33.51 8.58 12.09
N ARG A 15 -32.63 7.75 12.64
CA ARG A 15 -31.67 6.95 11.87
C ARG A 15 -32.31 5.69 11.26
N SER A 16 -33.31 5.12 11.91
CA SER A 16 -34.07 3.97 11.41
C SER A 16 -34.96 4.34 10.22
N THR A 17 -35.64 5.50 10.28
CA THR A 17 -36.54 5.96 9.20
C THR A 17 -35.82 6.36 7.91
N HIS A 18 -34.50 6.61 7.96
CA HIS A 18 -33.69 6.96 6.79
C HIS A 18 -33.13 5.75 6.01
N ARG A 19 -33.32 4.51 6.48
CA ARG A 19 -32.82 3.30 5.80
C ARG A 19 -33.82 2.65 4.82
N ASN A 20 -35.08 3.08 4.79
CA ASN A 20 -36.10 2.49 3.90
C ASN A 20 -36.61 3.49 2.85
N LYS A 21 -35.75 3.89 1.91
CA LYS A 21 -36.20 4.44 0.62
C LYS A 21 -35.54 3.65 -0.52
N PRO A 22 -36.32 3.05 -1.45
CA PRO A 22 -35.75 2.40 -2.62
C PRO A 22 -35.27 3.46 -3.62
N ALA A 23 -34.00 3.43 -3.98
CA ALA A 23 -33.40 4.37 -4.93
C ALA A 23 -33.78 3.99 -6.37
N ARG A 24 -34.54 4.87 -7.02
CA ARG A 24 -34.70 4.95 -8.47
C ARG A 24 -33.42 5.53 -9.09
N SER A 25 -33.07 5.02 -10.26
CA SER A 25 -31.95 5.44 -11.10
C SER A 25 -32.02 6.93 -11.44
N SER A 26 -30.92 7.66 -11.22
CA SER A 26 -30.48 8.77 -12.09
C SER A 26 -29.05 9.20 -11.78
N SER A 27 -28.28 9.37 -12.84
CA SER A 27 -26.91 9.89 -12.91
C SER A 27 -26.78 11.30 -12.33
N SER A 28 -25.74 11.57 -11.53
CA SER A 28 -25.01 12.84 -11.57
C SER A 28 -23.69 12.75 -10.79
N ILE A 29 -22.67 13.34 -11.40
CA ILE A 29 -21.31 13.56 -10.90
C ILE A 29 -21.35 14.47 -9.67
N SER A 30 -20.62 14.13 -8.61
CA SER A 30 -19.96 15.13 -7.75
C SER A 30 -18.89 14.50 -6.86
N SER A 31 -17.73 15.14 -6.90
CA SER A 31 -16.49 14.86 -6.19
C SER A 31 -16.57 15.31 -4.73
N ASN A 32 -16.23 14.43 -3.79
CA ASN A 32 -15.09 14.59 -2.87
C ASN A 32 -15.18 13.63 -1.68
N ASP A 33 -14.10 12.85 -1.55
CA ASP A 33 -13.40 12.47 -0.32
C ASP A 33 -14.24 12.08 0.91
N THR A 34 -14.44 10.77 1.02
CA THR A 34 -14.13 10.11 2.29
C THR A 34 -13.57 8.73 2.02
N VAL A 35 -12.30 8.58 2.35
CA VAL A 35 -11.54 7.32 2.38
C VAL A 35 -12.27 6.34 3.29
N SER A 36 -13.10 5.48 2.71
CA SER A 36 -13.44 4.15 3.22
C SER A 36 -14.24 3.40 2.16
N SER A 37 -13.63 3.20 1.00
CA SER A 37 -14.13 2.24 0.02
C SER A 37 -13.22 1.03 0.01
N ASN A 38 -13.35 0.20 1.05
CA ASN A 38 -13.41 -1.25 0.84
C ASN A 38 -14.68 -1.59 0.03
N ALA A 39 -14.93 -0.88 -1.07
CA ALA A 39 -15.75 -1.41 -2.14
C ALA A 39 -15.06 -2.71 -2.49
N SER A 40 -15.76 -3.83 -2.36
CA SER A 40 -15.24 -5.14 -2.74
C SER A 40 -14.71 -5.02 -4.16
N VAL A 41 -13.39 -4.83 -4.30
CA VAL A 41 -12.73 -4.71 -5.60
C VAL A 41 -12.84 -6.12 -6.16
N ARG A 42 -13.84 -6.36 -7.01
CA ARG A 42 -14.01 -7.67 -7.62
C ARG A 42 -13.03 -7.76 -8.78
N ALA A 43 -11.90 -8.42 -8.52
CA ALA A 43 -10.88 -8.68 -9.53
C ALA A 43 -11.05 -10.08 -10.12
N ASP A 44 -10.73 -10.23 -11.39
CA ASP A 44 -10.75 -11.49 -12.13
C ASP A 44 -9.35 -11.81 -12.64
N ILE A 45 -8.91 -13.06 -12.48
CA ILE A 45 -7.57 -13.50 -12.89
C ILE A 45 -7.41 -13.46 -14.42
N ASP A 46 -8.51 -13.63 -15.16
CA ASP A 46 -8.53 -13.56 -16.62
C ASP A 46 -8.34 -12.13 -17.16
N GLN A 47 -8.35 -11.13 -16.28
CA GLN A 47 -8.22 -9.70 -16.63
C GLN A 47 -6.86 -9.10 -16.22
N VAL A 48 -5.89 -9.92 -15.83
CA VAL A 48 -4.56 -9.45 -15.38
C VAL A 48 -3.91 -8.50 -16.39
N ASP A 49 -3.99 -8.79 -17.69
CA ASP A 49 -3.39 -7.93 -18.72
C ASP A 49 -3.99 -6.52 -18.71
N SER A 50 -5.31 -6.40 -18.55
CA SER A 50 -5.97 -5.09 -18.44
C SER A 50 -5.53 -4.33 -17.18
N TYR A 51 -5.25 -5.04 -16.09
CA TYR A 51 -4.73 -4.41 -14.86
C TYR A 51 -3.28 -3.97 -15.01
N ILE A 52 -2.49 -4.65 -15.86
CA ILE A 52 -1.11 -4.25 -16.18
C ILE A 52 -1.10 -2.93 -16.96
N GLU A 53 -2.04 -2.76 -17.90
CA GLU A 53 -2.16 -1.54 -18.71
C GLU A 53 -2.36 -0.29 -17.83
N LEU A 54 -3.14 -0.40 -16.75
CA LEU A 54 -3.37 0.68 -15.78
C LEU A 54 -2.08 1.20 -15.12
N PHE A 55 -1.01 0.40 -15.07
CA PHE A 55 0.28 0.86 -14.54
C PHE A 55 0.99 1.89 -15.44
N SER A 56 0.53 2.05 -16.68
CA SER A 56 1.06 3.05 -17.62
C SER A 56 0.23 4.34 -17.66
N GLU A 57 -0.89 4.39 -16.94
CA GLU A 57 -1.82 5.51 -16.91
C GLU A 57 -1.53 6.48 -15.74
N ASP A 58 -2.51 7.29 -15.37
CA ASP A 58 -2.38 8.28 -14.30
C ASP A 58 -2.39 7.63 -12.90
N THR A 59 -2.20 8.48 -11.88
CA THR A 59 -2.02 8.02 -10.50
C THR A 59 -3.24 7.28 -9.95
N ASN A 60 -4.46 7.65 -10.38
CA ASN A 60 -5.67 7.00 -9.92
C ASN A 60 -5.80 5.60 -10.54
N GLU A 61 -5.56 5.49 -11.83
CA GLU A 61 -5.61 4.22 -12.54
C GLU A 61 -4.53 3.25 -12.07
N LYS A 62 -3.30 3.72 -11.83
CA LYS A 62 -2.24 2.93 -11.18
C LYS A 62 -2.69 2.37 -9.83
N ASN A 63 -3.36 3.18 -9.00
CA ASN A 63 -3.91 2.75 -7.72
C ASN A 63 -4.99 1.67 -7.89
N ARG A 64 -5.90 1.86 -8.86
CA ARG A 64 -6.94 0.88 -9.17
C ARG A 64 -6.36 -0.45 -9.62
N GLY A 65 -5.41 -0.43 -10.56
CA GLY A 65 -4.69 -1.63 -11.01
C GLY A 65 -3.98 -2.34 -9.87
N ALA A 66 -3.26 -1.61 -9.02
CA ALA A 66 -2.60 -2.18 -7.84
C ALA A 66 -3.61 -2.84 -6.88
N LEU A 67 -4.76 -2.22 -6.62
CA LEU A 67 -5.80 -2.80 -5.75
C LEU A 67 -6.44 -4.05 -6.35
N CYS A 68 -6.68 -4.08 -7.67
CA CYS A 68 -7.18 -5.27 -8.36
C CYS A 68 -6.20 -6.44 -8.22
N ILE A 69 -4.92 -6.21 -8.49
CA ILE A 69 -3.89 -7.25 -8.34
C ILE A 69 -3.77 -7.69 -6.88
N LEU A 70 -3.82 -6.75 -5.92
CA LEU A 70 -3.81 -7.09 -4.50
C LEU A 70 -4.99 -7.97 -4.11
N GLU A 71 -6.18 -7.74 -4.67
CA GLU A 71 -7.32 -8.63 -4.43
C GLU A 71 -7.03 -10.05 -4.94
N LEU A 72 -6.47 -10.19 -6.15
CA LEU A 72 -6.15 -11.48 -6.72
C LEU A 72 -5.17 -12.28 -5.87
N THR A 73 -4.22 -11.61 -5.20
CA THR A 73 -3.25 -12.29 -4.31
C THR A 73 -3.86 -12.93 -3.07
N LYS A 74 -5.10 -12.58 -2.70
CA LYS A 74 -5.78 -13.21 -1.55
C LYS A 74 -6.16 -14.67 -1.82
N THR A 75 -6.24 -15.06 -3.09
CA THR A 75 -6.48 -16.43 -3.51
C THR A 75 -5.15 -17.09 -3.82
N THR A 76 -4.75 -18.08 -3.02
CA THR A 76 -3.43 -18.75 -3.14
C THR A 76 -3.19 -19.36 -4.51
N ALA A 77 -4.23 -19.91 -5.16
CA ALA A 77 -4.16 -20.50 -6.50
C ALA A 77 -3.75 -19.48 -7.58
N ASN A 78 -3.96 -18.19 -7.35
CA ASN A 78 -3.59 -17.14 -8.31
C ASN A 78 -2.11 -16.76 -8.22
N LEU A 79 -1.43 -17.06 -7.10
CA LEU A 79 -0.09 -16.52 -6.83
C LEU A 79 0.94 -16.98 -7.85
N GLU A 80 0.89 -18.25 -8.26
CA GLU A 80 1.79 -18.82 -9.27
C GLU A 80 1.63 -18.11 -10.62
N VAL A 81 0.39 -17.94 -11.09
CA VAL A 81 0.10 -17.21 -12.33
C VAL A 81 0.59 -15.75 -12.27
N LEU A 82 0.41 -15.09 -11.12
CA LEU A 82 0.80 -13.69 -10.95
C LEU A 82 2.32 -13.49 -10.89
N ILE A 83 3.06 -14.38 -10.23
CA ILE A 83 4.51 -14.26 -10.10
C ILE A 83 5.27 -14.70 -11.36
N GLU A 84 4.72 -15.65 -12.11
CA GLU A 84 5.27 -16.08 -13.41
C GLU A 84 5.06 -15.04 -14.51
N ASN A 85 4.11 -14.13 -14.33
CA ASN A 85 3.89 -13.02 -15.24
C ASN A 85 4.98 -11.94 -15.04
N GLU A 86 6.09 -12.08 -15.78
CA GLU A 86 7.23 -11.15 -15.71
C GLU A 86 6.86 -9.69 -16.06
N THR A 87 5.86 -9.48 -16.94
CA THR A 87 5.44 -8.13 -17.33
C THR A 87 4.71 -7.44 -16.18
N LEU A 88 3.88 -8.17 -15.42
CA LEU A 88 3.24 -7.68 -14.20
C LEU A 88 4.27 -7.29 -13.15
N ILE A 89 5.19 -8.19 -12.81
CA ILE A 89 6.20 -7.95 -11.77
C ILE A 89 7.13 -6.80 -12.18
N GLY A 90 7.53 -6.77 -13.46
CA GLY A 90 8.31 -5.68 -14.04
C GLY A 90 7.60 -4.33 -13.98
N ALA A 91 6.31 -4.28 -14.34
CA ALA A 91 5.50 -3.06 -14.29
C ALA A 91 5.37 -2.53 -12.86
N GLN A 92 5.05 -3.40 -11.89
CA GLN A 92 4.95 -3.05 -10.48
C GLN A 92 6.28 -2.56 -9.91
N ALA A 93 7.39 -3.22 -10.25
CA ALA A 93 8.73 -2.83 -9.84
C ALA A 93 9.13 -1.45 -10.38
N ARG A 94 8.77 -1.15 -11.64
CA ARG A 94 8.97 0.16 -12.27
C ARG A 94 8.16 1.24 -11.57
N VAL A 95 6.85 1.04 -11.43
CA VAL A 95 5.95 1.99 -10.76
C VAL A 95 6.40 2.25 -9.34
N PHE A 96 6.78 1.20 -8.59
CA PHE A 96 7.33 1.38 -7.25
C PHE A 96 8.58 2.26 -7.28
N ARG A 97 9.56 1.98 -8.16
CA ARG A 97 10.80 2.76 -8.25
C ARG A 97 10.57 4.25 -8.55
N GLU A 98 9.60 4.56 -9.41
CA GLU A 98 9.32 5.92 -9.90
C GLU A 98 8.45 6.72 -8.93
N ASP A 99 7.42 6.10 -8.35
CA ASP A 99 6.32 6.81 -7.69
C ASP A 99 6.31 6.70 -6.17
N TRP A 100 7.13 5.83 -5.56
CA TRP A 100 7.02 5.54 -4.13
C TRP A 100 7.18 6.75 -3.21
N LYS A 101 7.97 7.76 -3.63
CA LYS A 101 8.19 9.00 -2.85
C LYS A 101 7.02 9.98 -2.94
N LYS A 102 6.21 9.88 -3.99
CA LYS A 102 5.11 10.79 -4.31
C LYS A 102 3.77 10.24 -3.84
N ASN A 103 3.60 8.91 -3.98
CA ASN A 103 2.37 8.23 -3.64
C ASN A 103 2.66 7.02 -2.72
N PHE A 104 2.65 7.29 -1.42
CA PHE A 104 2.88 6.27 -0.39
C PHE A 104 1.77 5.21 -0.36
N ASP A 105 0.54 5.55 -0.74
CA ASP A 105 -0.58 4.60 -0.73
C ASP A 105 -0.42 3.56 -1.86
N LEU A 106 -0.05 4.01 -3.07
CA LEU A 106 0.31 3.13 -4.19
C LEU A 106 1.50 2.25 -3.83
N ALA A 107 2.55 2.85 -3.29
CA ALA A 107 3.76 2.16 -2.87
C ALA A 107 3.45 1.06 -1.84
N ALA A 108 2.65 1.40 -0.82
CA ALA A 108 2.25 0.46 0.22
C ALA A 108 1.40 -0.68 -0.36
N THR A 109 0.52 -0.38 -1.32
CA THR A 109 -0.28 -1.39 -2.01
C THR A 109 0.60 -2.35 -2.81
N ILE A 110 1.56 -1.83 -3.58
CA ILE A 110 2.52 -2.66 -4.34
C ILE A 110 3.38 -3.52 -3.40
N ILE A 111 3.87 -2.96 -2.29
CA ILE A 111 4.63 -3.76 -1.31
C ILE A 111 3.76 -4.84 -0.68
N ARG A 112 2.49 -4.56 -0.38
CA ARG A 112 1.56 -5.57 0.15
C ARG A 112 1.32 -6.71 -0.83
N ILE A 113 1.34 -6.46 -2.13
CA ILE A 113 1.33 -7.50 -3.18
C ILE A 113 2.61 -8.31 -3.07
N PHE A 114 3.78 -7.67 -3.10
CA PHE A 114 5.05 -8.38 -3.06
C PHE A 114 5.23 -9.23 -1.79
N VAL A 115 4.71 -8.81 -0.64
CA VAL A 115 4.78 -9.57 0.62
C VAL A 115 4.07 -10.92 0.52
N GLN A 116 3.11 -11.11 -0.39
CA GLN A 116 2.43 -12.40 -0.54
C GLN A 116 3.30 -13.50 -1.17
N PHE A 117 4.37 -13.16 -1.88
CA PHE A 117 5.17 -14.14 -2.63
C PHE A 117 6.26 -14.85 -1.81
N PRO A 118 7.10 -14.15 -1.00
CA PRO A 118 8.18 -14.79 -0.24
C PRO A 118 7.77 -15.85 0.79
N TYR A 119 6.47 -16.05 1.03
CA TYR A 119 6.01 -17.19 1.84
C TYR A 119 6.33 -18.54 1.17
N TYR A 120 6.56 -18.55 -0.15
CA TYR A 120 6.89 -19.75 -0.92
C TYR A 120 8.30 -19.63 -1.48
N SER A 121 9.20 -20.51 -1.06
CA SER A 121 10.62 -20.50 -1.44
C SER A 121 10.84 -20.54 -2.96
N GLN A 122 9.95 -21.21 -3.71
CA GLN A 122 10.00 -21.28 -5.17
C GLN A 122 9.91 -19.90 -5.87
N PHE A 123 9.27 -18.91 -5.24
CA PHE A 123 9.07 -17.58 -5.81
C PHE A 123 10.27 -16.64 -5.59
N HIS A 124 11.25 -17.04 -4.77
CA HIS A 124 12.42 -16.19 -4.48
C HIS A 124 13.27 -15.91 -5.71
N ALA A 125 13.36 -16.87 -6.64
CA ALA A 125 14.11 -16.70 -7.88
C ALA A 125 13.52 -15.56 -8.74
N ALA A 126 12.19 -15.53 -8.91
CA ALA A 126 11.50 -14.48 -9.64
C ALA A 126 11.67 -13.10 -8.96
N LEU A 127 11.50 -13.03 -7.64
CA LEU A 127 11.69 -11.79 -6.89
C LEU A 127 13.14 -11.26 -6.94
N SER A 128 14.12 -12.17 -6.95
CA SER A 128 15.53 -11.83 -7.10
C SER A 128 15.84 -11.32 -8.51
N HIS A 129 15.29 -11.97 -9.54
CA HIS A 129 15.42 -11.58 -10.95
C HIS A 129 14.97 -10.13 -11.16
N HIS A 130 13.81 -9.76 -10.61
CA HIS A 130 13.27 -8.39 -10.68
C HIS A 130 13.88 -7.42 -9.66
N LYS A 131 14.86 -7.86 -8.86
CA LYS A 131 15.57 -7.06 -7.86
C LYS A 131 14.64 -6.43 -6.81
N ILE A 132 13.55 -7.12 -6.46
CA ILE A 132 12.53 -6.59 -5.54
C ILE A 132 13.12 -6.29 -4.16
N GLY A 133 14.01 -7.15 -3.65
CA GLY A 133 14.73 -6.89 -2.40
C GLY A 133 15.55 -5.59 -2.46
N ALA A 134 16.28 -5.33 -3.56
CA ALA A 134 17.07 -4.12 -3.70
C ALA A 134 16.20 -2.85 -3.75
N LEU A 135 14.98 -2.93 -4.30
CA LEU A 135 14.03 -1.82 -4.27
C LEU A 135 13.61 -1.47 -2.84
N CYS A 136 13.31 -2.48 -2.03
CA CYS A 136 12.95 -2.30 -0.62
C CYS A 136 14.11 -1.70 0.19
N MET A 137 15.33 -2.21 -0.03
CA MET A 137 16.54 -1.66 0.59
C MET A 137 16.76 -0.18 0.24
N ASN A 138 16.59 0.19 -1.04
CA ASN A 138 16.73 1.58 -1.48
C ASN A 138 15.66 2.50 -0.86
N ALA A 139 14.42 2.01 -0.71
CA ALA A 139 13.36 2.76 -0.06
C ALA A 139 13.67 3.01 1.43
N MET A 140 14.17 1.99 2.13
CA MET A 140 14.62 2.11 3.52
C MET A 140 15.79 3.09 3.68
N GLU A 141 16.83 2.97 2.85
CA GLU A 141 18.02 3.83 2.94
C GLU A 141 17.68 5.31 2.72
N TYR A 142 16.76 5.60 1.79
CA TYR A 142 16.30 6.97 1.57
C TYR A 142 15.48 7.49 2.75
N GLU A 143 14.64 6.67 3.37
CA GLU A 143 13.89 7.08 4.56
C GLU A 143 14.80 7.34 5.76
N LEU A 144 15.91 6.60 5.90
CA LEU A 144 16.93 6.88 6.91
C LEU A 144 17.57 8.26 6.70
N LYS A 145 18.14 8.49 5.51
CA LYS A 145 18.79 9.76 5.16
C LYS A 145 17.86 10.94 5.35
N ARG A 146 16.58 10.74 5.05
CA ARG A 146 15.55 11.75 5.25
C ARG A 146 15.24 11.96 6.73
N GLY A 147 15.13 10.91 7.53
CA GLY A 147 14.99 11.01 8.98
C GLY A 147 16.09 11.87 9.61
N ASP A 148 17.35 11.66 9.20
CA ASP A 148 18.51 12.41 9.67
C ASP A 148 18.43 13.89 9.31
N LEU A 149 18.04 14.20 8.07
CA LEU A 149 17.83 15.59 7.61
C LEU A 149 16.73 16.29 8.41
N TRP A 150 15.61 15.61 8.67
CA TRP A 150 14.52 16.16 9.48
C TRP A 150 14.93 16.34 10.94
N ALA A 151 15.70 15.42 11.52
CA ALA A 151 16.22 15.56 12.88
C ALA A 151 17.18 16.76 13.01
N ALA A 152 17.92 17.08 11.95
CA ALA A 152 18.74 18.28 11.88
C ALA A 152 17.90 19.56 11.73
N GLU A 153 16.83 19.53 10.93
CA GLU A 153 15.99 20.68 10.59
C GLU A 153 14.95 21.04 11.68
N VAL A 154 14.47 20.07 12.45
CA VAL A 154 13.59 20.29 13.63
C VAL A 154 14.25 21.15 14.71
N LYS A 155 15.60 21.26 14.71
CA LYS A 155 16.31 22.21 15.59
C LYS A 155 16.11 23.68 15.18
N THR A 156 15.52 23.95 14.01
CA THR A 156 15.49 25.28 13.39
C THR A 156 14.10 25.82 13.05
N VAL A 157 13.03 25.01 13.07
CA VAL A 157 11.69 25.41 12.58
C VAL A 157 10.59 25.28 13.63
N ASP A 158 9.70 26.29 13.64
CA ASP A 158 8.60 26.50 14.57
C ASP A 158 7.56 25.35 14.59
N GLU A 159 7.24 24.88 15.80
CA GLU A 159 6.76 23.51 16.05
C GLU A 159 5.27 23.26 15.73
N LYS A 160 4.46 24.30 15.51
CA LYS A 160 2.99 24.19 15.52
C LYS A 160 2.38 23.60 14.25
N ALA A 161 2.73 24.13 13.05
CA ALA A 161 2.17 23.63 11.79
C ALA A 161 2.66 22.21 11.44
N ALA A 162 3.86 21.88 11.90
CA ALA A 162 4.44 20.56 11.70
C ALA A 162 3.84 19.48 12.61
N ARG A 163 2.95 19.79 13.57
CA ARG A 163 2.34 18.77 14.46
C ARG A 163 1.04 18.17 13.91
N GLU A 164 0.26 18.90 13.12
CA GLU A 164 -1.08 18.43 12.70
C GLU A 164 -1.07 17.50 11.48
N CYS A 165 -0.24 17.76 10.45
CA CYS A 165 -0.12 16.89 9.26
C CYS A 165 0.95 15.77 9.40
N ARG A 166 1.83 15.89 10.39
CA ARG A 166 2.91 14.93 10.67
C ARG A 166 2.42 13.51 11.03
N PRO A 167 1.43 13.30 11.91
CA PRO A 167 1.08 11.94 12.34
C PRO A 167 0.55 11.08 11.20
N LEU A 168 -0.25 11.62 10.28
CA LEU A 168 -0.80 10.85 9.16
C LEU A 168 0.28 10.51 8.12
N ALA A 169 1.14 11.48 7.77
CA ALA A 169 2.24 11.26 6.83
C ALA A 169 3.27 10.26 7.41
N ILE A 170 3.57 10.34 8.71
CA ILE A 170 4.43 9.38 9.39
C ILE A 170 3.83 7.97 9.36
N ARG A 171 2.53 7.83 9.67
CA ARG A 171 1.86 6.52 9.65
C ARG A 171 1.93 5.85 8.27
N LYS A 172 1.63 6.59 7.19
CA LYS A 172 1.70 6.04 5.82
C LYS A 172 3.12 5.56 5.47
N ARG A 173 4.14 6.33 5.86
CA ARG A 173 5.55 5.95 5.69
C ARG A 173 5.93 4.72 6.51
N GLN A 174 5.51 4.67 7.76
CA GLN A 174 5.75 3.52 8.64
C GLN A 174 5.10 2.25 8.10
N THR A 175 3.87 2.33 7.56
CA THR A 175 3.22 1.17 6.92
C THR A 175 4.01 0.65 5.73
N LEU A 176 4.49 1.54 4.86
CA LEU A 176 5.33 1.16 3.73
C LEU A 176 6.63 0.49 4.21
N LEU A 177 7.32 1.11 5.16
CA LEU A 177 8.59 0.61 5.70
C LEU A 177 8.43 -0.75 6.40
N ALA A 178 7.38 -0.92 7.19
CA ALA A 178 7.07 -2.20 7.83
C ALA A 178 6.82 -3.30 6.78
N GLY A 179 6.14 -2.97 5.67
CA GLY A 179 5.97 -3.86 4.54
C GLY A 179 7.31 -4.24 3.88
N CYS A 180 8.19 -3.26 3.64
CA CYS A 180 9.53 -3.50 3.09
C CYS A 180 10.38 -4.40 4.01
N ILE A 181 10.33 -4.16 5.32
CA ILE A 181 11.03 -4.97 6.33
C ILE A 181 10.53 -6.41 6.30
N SER A 182 9.20 -6.61 6.35
CA SER A 182 8.58 -7.93 6.29
C SER A 182 9.00 -8.69 5.04
N LEU A 183 9.02 -8.01 3.88
CA LEU A 183 9.47 -8.59 2.62
C LEU A 183 10.94 -9.02 2.70
N LEU A 184 11.81 -8.15 3.23
CA LEU A 184 13.25 -8.43 3.32
C LEU A 184 13.54 -9.57 4.28
N ILE A 185 12.86 -9.65 5.43
CA ILE A 185 12.99 -10.76 6.38
C ILE A 185 12.60 -12.07 5.70
N ASN A 186 11.47 -12.10 5.00
CA ASN A 186 11.04 -13.32 4.32
C ASN A 186 12.01 -13.71 3.19
N LEU A 187 12.59 -12.74 2.48
CA LEU A 187 13.63 -12.98 1.46
C LEU A 187 14.99 -13.38 2.05
N ALA A 188 15.29 -13.02 3.29
CA ALA A 188 16.58 -13.27 3.95
C ALA A 188 16.87 -14.74 4.24
N HIS A 189 15.93 -15.65 3.95
CA HIS A 189 16.24 -17.07 3.82
C HIS A 189 17.27 -17.36 2.71
N ASP A 190 17.44 -16.46 1.73
CA ASP A 190 18.57 -16.46 0.80
C ASP A 190 19.74 -15.64 1.36
N ILE A 191 20.88 -16.31 1.57
CA ILE A 191 22.12 -15.72 2.11
C ILE A 191 22.64 -14.53 1.28
N ASN A 192 22.35 -14.48 -0.02
CA ASN A 192 22.74 -13.35 -0.87
C ASN A 192 21.94 -12.09 -0.51
N THR A 193 20.69 -12.23 -0.09
CA THR A 193 19.85 -11.13 0.36
C THR A 193 20.29 -10.67 1.74
N GLU A 194 20.59 -11.62 2.64
CA GLU A 194 21.14 -11.33 3.97
C GLU A 194 22.45 -10.53 3.89
N LEU A 195 23.42 -10.97 3.08
CA LEU A 195 24.69 -10.25 2.89
C LEU A 195 24.49 -8.84 2.33
N LYS A 196 23.49 -8.62 1.47
CA LYS A 196 23.15 -7.27 0.97
C LYS A 196 22.53 -6.40 2.05
N MET A 197 21.72 -6.97 2.94
CA MET A 197 21.14 -6.26 4.08
C MET A 197 22.22 -5.85 5.08
N VAL A 198 23.18 -6.73 5.37
CA VAL A 198 24.32 -6.42 6.24
C VAL A 198 25.19 -5.32 5.63
N ARG A 199 25.55 -5.41 4.34
CA ARG A 199 26.40 -4.40 3.67
C ARG A 199 25.78 -3.02 3.58
N ARG A 200 24.45 -2.92 3.71
CA ARG A 200 23.70 -1.67 3.64
C ARG A 200 23.26 -1.17 5.02
N ASP A 201 23.78 -1.76 6.09
CA ASP A 201 23.43 -1.44 7.47
C ASP A 201 21.92 -1.47 7.74
N ILE A 202 21.21 -2.38 7.08
CA ILE A 202 19.76 -2.55 7.27
C ILE A 202 19.47 -3.39 8.51
N VAL A 203 20.36 -4.33 8.84
CA VAL A 203 20.18 -5.28 9.97
C VAL A 203 20.05 -4.57 11.32
N PRO A 204 20.83 -3.52 11.66
CA PRO A 204 20.63 -2.77 12.90
C PRO A 204 19.28 -2.05 13.01
N MET A 205 18.49 -1.97 11.93
CA MET A 205 17.18 -1.33 11.88
C MET A 205 16.00 -2.29 12.10
N LEU A 206 16.26 -3.60 12.13
CA LEU A 206 15.28 -4.67 12.35
C LEU A 206 15.12 -4.93 13.86
#